data_AF-A0A527ZDJ8-F1
#
_entry.id   AF-A0A527ZDJ8-F1
#
_cell.length_a   1.000
_cell.length_b   1.000
_cell.length_c   1.000
_cell.angle_alpha   90.00
_cell.angle_beta   90.00
_cell.angle_gamma   90.00
#
_symmetry.space_group_name_H-M   'P 1'
#
loop_
_entity.id
_entity.type
_entity.pdbx_description
1 polymer ?
#
loop_
_entity_poly.entity_id
_entity_poly.type
_entity_poly.pdbx_seq_one_letter_code
_entity_poly.pdbx_strand_id
1 'polypeptide(L)'
;MNASRLVIVCGAGLSMAAPSNLPSAKRVAEMCFDAYRLTADQNCDIALRGNLEALAEHFSELGTLKSVFIEELVPWNSFARPSNVGHAAIADLLITGAAAAALSSNYDILIERRAWDY
;
A
#
# COMPACT_ATOMS: atom_id res chain seq x y z
N MET A 1 23.65 -5.80 -20.33
CA MET A 1 24.02 -5.58 -18.92
C MET A 1 23.91 -6.92 -18.21
N ASN A 2 24.95 -7.33 -17.47
CA ASN A 2 24.89 -8.52 -16.64
C ASN A 2 24.70 -8.05 -15.18
N ALA A 3 23.45 -7.75 -14.82
CA ALA A 3 23.11 -7.30 -13.48
C ALA A 3 22.88 -8.55 -12.61
N SER A 4 23.96 -9.20 -12.18
CA SER A 4 23.88 -10.48 -11.44
C SER A 4 23.18 -10.39 -10.07
N ARG A 5 22.74 -9.20 -9.65
CA ARG A 5 22.04 -8.92 -8.39
C ARG A 5 21.09 -7.73 -8.51
N LEU A 6 20.22 -7.72 -9.53
CA LEU A 6 19.20 -6.67 -9.64
C LEU A 6 18.26 -6.71 -8.43
N VAL A 7 18.02 -5.56 -7.80
CA VAL A 7 16.99 -5.37 -6.77
C VAL A 7 16.02 -4.31 -7.27
N ILE A 8 14.73 -4.60 -7.16
CA ILE A 8 13.66 -3.70 -7.60
C ILE A 8 13.07 -3.03 -6.36
N VAL A 9 12.92 -1.71 -6.39
CA VAL A 9 12.22 -0.96 -5.34
C VAL A 9 10.98 -0.32 -5.96
N CYS A 10 9.81 -0.58 -5.38
CA CYS A 10 8.55 -0.03 -5.86
C CYS A 10 7.72 0.57 -4.72
N GLY A 11 6.89 1.55 -5.10
CA GLY A 11 5.93 2.19 -4.22
C GLY A 11 4.57 2.32 -4.90
N ALA A 12 3.70 3.16 -4.35
CA ALA A 12 2.28 3.20 -4.72
C ALA A 12 2.04 3.46 -6.22
N GLY A 13 2.96 4.14 -6.90
CA GLY A 13 2.90 4.37 -8.35
C GLY A 13 2.77 3.08 -9.17
N LEU A 14 3.35 1.97 -8.71
CA LEU A 14 3.20 0.66 -9.36
C LEU A 14 1.73 0.21 -9.35
N SER A 15 1.04 0.36 -8.23
CA SER A 15 -0.33 -0.11 -8.03
C SER A 15 -1.41 0.89 -8.46
N MET A 16 -1.05 2.17 -8.61
CA MET A 16 -1.96 3.21 -9.10
C MET A 16 -2.28 3.08 -10.59
N ALA A 17 -1.39 2.50 -11.39
CA ALA A 17 -1.62 2.31 -12.81
C ALA A 17 -2.72 1.27 -13.09
N ALA A 18 -3.49 1.49 -14.15
CA ALA A 18 -4.53 0.55 -14.59
C ALA A 18 -3.95 -0.82 -14.97
N PRO A 19 -4.71 -1.93 -14.79
CA PRO A 19 -6.07 -2.00 -14.23
C PRO A 19 -6.14 -1.99 -12.69
N SER A 20 -5.01 -1.98 -11.98
CA SER A 20 -4.98 -2.05 -10.51
C SER A 20 -5.71 -0.86 -9.87
N ASN A 21 -5.38 0.37 -10.29
CA ASN A 21 -6.06 1.60 -9.88
C ASN A 21 -6.18 1.74 -8.34
N LEU A 22 -5.16 1.33 -7.59
CA LEU A 22 -5.15 1.44 -6.13
C LEU A 22 -5.06 2.91 -5.67
N PRO A 23 -5.59 3.24 -4.49
CA PRO A 23 -5.48 4.58 -3.94
C PRO A 23 -4.03 4.92 -3.61
N SER A 24 -3.67 6.20 -3.78
CA SER A 24 -2.38 6.73 -3.29
C SER A 24 -2.36 6.81 -1.75
N ALA A 25 -1.17 6.92 -1.16
CA ALA A 25 -1.04 7.10 0.30
C ALA A 25 -1.86 8.28 0.83
N LYS A 26 -1.86 9.41 0.11
CA LYS A 26 -2.70 10.58 0.43
C LYS A 26 -4.19 10.20 0.45
N ARG A 27 -4.66 9.46 -0.56
CA ARG A 27 -6.07 9.07 -0.63
C ARG A 27 -6.45 8.09 0.49
N VAL A 28 -5.55 7.19 0.86
CA VAL A 28 -5.73 6.29 2.01
C VAL A 28 -5.83 7.10 3.30
N ALA A 29 -4.98 8.10 3.51
CA ALA A 29 -5.04 8.99 4.67
C ALA A 29 -6.40 9.69 4.78
N GLU A 30 -6.90 10.23 3.66
CA GLU A 30 -8.21 10.89 3.62
C GLU A 30 -9.33 9.92 3.99
N MET A 31 -9.31 8.69 3.45
CA MET A 31 -10.33 7.67 3.76
C MET A 31 -10.30 7.26 5.23
N CYS A 32 -9.11 7.02 5.80
CA CYS A 32 -8.96 6.62 7.20
C CYS A 32 -9.41 7.77 8.13
N PHE A 33 -8.98 9.00 7.83
CA PHE A 33 -9.34 10.18 8.60
C PHE A 33 -10.84 10.46 8.56
N ASP A 34 -11.44 10.42 7.37
CA ASP A 34 -12.88 10.67 7.20
C ASP A 34 -13.69 9.59 7.96
N ALA A 35 -13.28 8.32 7.88
CA ALA A 35 -13.90 7.24 8.65
C ALA A 35 -13.78 7.47 10.16
N TYR A 36 -12.58 7.76 10.66
CA TYR A 36 -12.33 8.00 12.08
C TYR A 36 -13.13 9.18 12.65
N ARG A 37 -13.21 10.30 11.90
CA ARG A 37 -14.01 11.46 12.32
C ARG A 37 -15.49 11.16 12.43
N LEU A 38 -16.00 10.30 11.54
CA LEU A 38 -17.40 9.92 11.53
C LEU A 38 -17.75 8.96 12.68
N THR A 39 -16.84 8.06 13.04
CA THR A 39 -17.14 6.96 13.98
C THR A 39 -16.66 7.18 15.41
N ALA A 40 -15.60 7.96 15.63
CA ALA A 40 -14.92 8.00 16.93
C ALA A 40 -14.61 9.43 17.43
N ASP A 41 -14.02 10.30 16.61
CA ASP A 41 -13.62 11.65 17.04
C ASP A 41 -13.90 12.73 15.99
N GLN A 42 -15.03 13.41 16.13
CA GLN A 42 -15.43 14.50 15.24
C GLN A 42 -14.48 15.69 15.25
N ASN A 43 -13.63 15.85 16.28
CA ASN A 43 -12.72 16.96 16.47
C ASN A 43 -11.26 16.62 16.14
N CYS A 44 -10.99 15.44 15.58
CA CYS A 44 -9.66 15.05 15.14
C CYS A 44 -9.03 16.13 14.22
N ASP A 45 -7.75 16.42 14.43
CA ASP A 45 -7.03 17.52 13.77
C ASP A 45 -7.05 17.37 12.24
N ILE A 46 -7.65 18.35 11.57
CA ILE A 46 -7.79 18.38 10.12
C ILE A 46 -6.45 18.38 9.37
N ALA A 47 -5.36 18.80 10.02
CA ALA A 47 -4.03 18.74 9.45
C ALA A 47 -3.59 17.31 9.09
N LEU A 48 -4.14 16.29 9.77
CA LEU A 48 -3.79 14.88 9.56
C LEU A 48 -4.41 14.28 8.29
N ARG A 49 -5.50 14.86 7.77
CA ARG A 49 -6.34 14.25 6.72
C ARG A 49 -5.60 13.85 5.45
N GLY A 50 -4.55 14.58 5.08
CA GLY A 50 -3.79 14.33 3.85
C GLY A 50 -2.46 13.61 4.05
N ASN A 51 -2.08 13.30 5.29
CA ASN A 51 -0.76 12.80 5.64
C ASN A 51 -0.89 11.45 6.36
N LEU A 52 -0.63 10.36 5.62
CA LEU A 52 -0.77 9.00 6.13
C LEU A 52 0.19 8.71 7.29
N GLU A 53 1.40 9.25 7.23
CA GLU A 53 2.43 9.06 8.24
C GLU A 53 2.05 9.77 9.54
N ALA A 54 1.68 11.05 9.47
CA ALA A 54 1.23 11.80 10.64
C ALA A 54 -0.04 11.20 11.26
N LEU A 55 -0.95 10.69 10.43
CA LEU A 55 -2.14 10.00 10.91
C LEU A 55 -1.77 8.69 11.63
N ALA A 56 -0.85 7.88 11.08
CA ALA A 56 -0.38 6.67 11.74
C ALA A 56 0.36 7.00 13.05
N GLU A 57 1.17 8.04 13.08
CA GLU A 57 1.88 8.50 14.29
C GLU A 57 0.88 8.93 15.38
N HIS A 58 -0.17 9.65 15.03
CA HIS A 58 -1.26 9.98 15.95
C HIS A 58 -1.86 8.74 16.63
N PHE A 59 -2.18 7.68 15.87
CA PHE A 59 -2.67 6.44 16.47
C PHE A 59 -1.60 5.66 17.24
N SER A 60 -0.33 5.80 16.86
CA SER A 60 0.80 5.21 17.59
C SER A 60 0.93 5.82 18.99
N GLU A 61 0.88 7.15 19.08
CA GLU A 61 0.92 7.89 20.36
C GLU A 61 -0.28 7.55 21.27
N LEU A 62 -1.45 7.30 20.68
CA LEU A 62 -2.64 6.85 21.40
C LEU A 62 -2.60 5.36 21.79
N GLY A 63 -1.60 4.59 21.34
CA GLY A 63 -1.50 3.16 21.57
C GLY A 63 -2.54 2.33 20.80
N THR A 64 -3.14 2.90 19.75
CA THR A 64 -4.25 2.31 18.97
C THR A 64 -3.91 2.10 17.49
N LEU A 65 -2.63 2.26 17.10
CA LEU A 65 -2.14 2.05 15.74
C LEU A 65 -2.57 0.71 15.15
N LYS A 66 -2.42 -0.38 15.92
CA LYS A 66 -2.82 -1.70 15.44
C LYS A 66 -4.33 -1.86 15.43
N SER A 67 -4.95 -1.74 16.61
CA SER A 67 -6.34 -2.13 16.81
C SER A 67 -7.35 -1.24 16.10
N VAL A 68 -7.04 0.06 15.91
CA VAL A 68 -7.94 1.01 15.26
C VAL A 68 -7.45 1.34 13.86
N PHE A 69 -6.23 1.87 13.73
CA PHE A 69 -5.78 2.35 12.42
C PHE A 69 -5.59 1.20 11.41
N ILE A 70 -4.75 0.22 11.74
CA ILE A 70 -4.47 -0.92 10.85
C ILE A 70 -5.72 -1.80 10.72
N GLU A 71 -6.34 -2.25 11.81
CA GLU A 71 -7.39 -3.28 11.73
C GLU A 71 -8.76 -2.74 11.28
N GLU A 72 -9.12 -1.50 11.61
CA GLU A 72 -10.47 -0.97 11.36
C GLU A 72 -10.51 0.12 10.28
N LEU A 73 -9.53 1.03 10.24
CA LEU A 73 -9.59 2.22 9.37
C LEU A 73 -8.96 2.00 7.99
N VAL A 74 -7.84 1.27 7.90
CA VAL A 74 -7.21 1.00 6.60
C VAL A 74 -8.19 0.23 5.71
N PRO A 75 -8.49 0.73 4.49
CA PRO A 75 -9.48 0.12 3.62
C PRO A 75 -8.89 -1.09 2.87
N TRP A 76 -8.57 -2.18 3.58
CA TRP A 76 -7.90 -3.37 3.02
C TRP A 76 -8.56 -3.92 1.75
N ASN A 77 -9.89 -3.88 1.68
CA ASN A 77 -10.64 -4.33 0.51
C ASN A 77 -10.29 -3.54 -0.77
N SER A 78 -9.87 -2.27 -0.65
CA SER A 78 -9.43 -1.46 -1.79
C SER A 78 -8.08 -1.93 -2.38
N PHE A 79 -7.29 -2.71 -1.63
CA PHE A 79 -6.00 -3.23 -2.07
C PHE A 79 -6.10 -4.61 -2.74
N ALA A 80 -7.28 -5.25 -2.69
CA ALA A 80 -7.56 -6.50 -3.37
C ALA A 80 -8.08 -6.25 -4.80
N ARG A 81 -7.21 -5.85 -5.71
CA ARG A 81 -7.54 -5.56 -7.12
C ARG A 81 -6.75 -6.45 -8.09
N PRO A 82 -7.08 -6.48 -9.40
CA PRO A 82 -6.24 -7.15 -10.38
C PRO A 82 -4.84 -6.53 -10.47
N SER A 83 -3.82 -7.34 -10.67
CA SER A 83 -2.46 -6.89 -10.98
C SER A 83 -2.39 -6.23 -12.37
N ASN A 84 -1.41 -5.35 -12.58
CA ASN A 84 -1.11 -4.77 -13.89
C ASN A 84 0.19 -5.33 -14.50
N VAL A 85 0.53 -4.86 -15.70
CA VAL A 85 1.73 -5.31 -16.44
C VAL A 85 3.04 -5.06 -15.70
N GLY A 86 3.11 -4.04 -14.83
CA GLY A 86 4.27 -3.78 -13.99
C GLY A 86 4.47 -4.87 -12.93
N HIS A 87 3.39 -5.33 -12.30
CA HIS A 87 3.45 -6.44 -11.36
C HIS A 87 3.87 -7.74 -12.06
N ALA A 88 3.33 -7.99 -13.26
CA ALA A 88 3.73 -9.15 -14.08
C ALA A 88 5.22 -9.11 -14.43
N ALA A 89 5.74 -7.97 -14.87
CA ALA A 89 7.15 -7.83 -15.19
C ALA A 89 8.05 -8.07 -13.96
N ILE A 90 7.68 -7.55 -12.78
CA ILE A 90 8.45 -7.79 -11.55
C ILE A 90 8.37 -9.28 -11.15
N ALA A 91 7.20 -9.88 -11.20
CA ALA A 91 7.02 -11.30 -10.91
C ALA A 91 7.87 -12.18 -11.86
N ASP A 92 7.89 -11.90 -13.16
CA ASP A 92 8.69 -12.61 -14.15
C ASP A 92 10.18 -12.50 -13.85
N LEU A 93 10.67 -11.30 -13.53
CA LEU A 93 12.07 -11.08 -13.17
C LEU A 93 12.47 -11.85 -11.91
N LEU A 94 11.59 -11.93 -10.91
CA LEU A 94 11.83 -12.68 -9.69
C LEU A 94 11.82 -14.20 -9.95
N ILE A 95 10.81 -14.72 -10.64
CA ILE A 95 10.64 -16.16 -10.91
C ILE A 95 11.79 -16.70 -11.77
N THR A 96 12.22 -15.93 -12.77
CA THR A 96 13.33 -16.33 -13.65
C THR A 96 14.71 -16.15 -13.01
N GLY A 97 14.79 -15.59 -11.80
CA GLY A 97 16.04 -15.27 -11.13
C GLY A 97 16.82 -14.10 -11.78
N ALA A 98 16.19 -13.37 -12.70
CA ALA A 98 16.77 -12.17 -13.31
C ALA A 98 16.85 -10.99 -12.32
N ALA A 99 15.95 -10.96 -11.33
CA ALA A 99 16.04 -10.12 -10.15
C ALA A 99 16.25 -10.97 -8.89
N ALA A 100 17.11 -10.50 -8.00
CA ALA A 100 17.40 -11.16 -6.73
C ALA A 100 16.33 -10.87 -5.67
N ALA A 101 15.71 -9.68 -5.72
CA ALA A 101 14.67 -9.28 -4.79
C ALA A 101 13.82 -8.11 -5.31
N ALA A 102 12.62 -7.97 -4.74
CA ALA A 102 11.80 -6.78 -4.85
C ALA A 102 11.43 -6.28 -3.44
N LEU A 103 11.53 -4.97 -3.21
CA LEU A 103 11.13 -4.29 -1.98
C LEU A 103 9.97 -3.36 -2.31
N SER A 104 8.83 -3.61 -1.68
CA SER A 104 7.60 -2.83 -1.87
C SER A 104 7.23 -2.11 -0.59
N SER A 105 6.87 -0.83 -0.71
CA SER A 105 6.22 -0.09 0.38
C SER A 105 4.69 -0.15 0.30
N ASN A 106 4.13 -0.98 -0.58
CA ASN A 106 2.69 -1.04 -0.80
C ASN A 106 2.03 -1.99 0.20
N TYR A 107 0.78 -1.69 0.54
CA TYR A 107 -0.06 -2.55 1.38
C TYR A 107 -0.64 -3.75 0.63
N ASP A 108 -0.66 -3.69 -0.69
CA ASP A 108 -1.14 -4.77 -1.52
C ASP A 108 -0.11 -5.88 -1.72
N ILE A 109 -0.59 -7.04 -2.16
CA ILE A 109 0.21 -8.23 -2.46
C ILE A 109 0.12 -8.58 -3.96
N LEU A 110 0.02 -7.57 -4.83
CA LEU A 110 -0.29 -7.81 -6.26
C LEU A 110 0.87 -8.41 -7.04
N ILE A 111 2.13 -8.25 -6.59
CA ILE A 111 3.28 -8.93 -7.19
C ILE A 111 3.21 -10.43 -6.87
N GLU A 112 2.97 -10.75 -5.61
CA GLU A 112 2.89 -12.11 -5.08
C GLU A 112 1.71 -12.86 -5.68
N ARG A 113 0.52 -12.23 -5.73
CA ARG A 113 -0.66 -12.80 -6.38
C ARG A 113 -0.39 -13.09 -7.85
N ARG A 114 0.25 -12.16 -8.55
CA ARG A 114 0.58 -12.38 -9.96
C ARG A 114 1.52 -13.56 -10.17
N ALA A 115 2.46 -13.78 -9.24
CA ALA A 115 3.33 -14.95 -9.28
C ALA A 115 2.58 -16.28 -9.04
N TRP A 116 1.48 -16.27 -8.27
CA TRP A 116 0.62 -17.45 -8.07
C TRP A 116 -0.29 -17.78 -9.26
N ASP A 117 -0.53 -16.82 -10.16
CA ASP A 117 -1.39 -17.00 -11.34
C ASP A 117 -0.66 -17.68 -12.52
N TYR A 118 0.64 -17.99 -12.39
CA TYR A 118 1.43 -18.77 -13.36
C TYR A 118 1.27 -20.27 -13.14
#